data_AF-A0A7W8SW55-F1
#
_entry.id   AF-A0A7W8SW55-F1
#
_cell.length_a   1.000
_cell.length_b   1.000
_cell.length_c   1.000
_cell.angle_alpha   90.00
_cell.angle_beta   90.00
_cell.angle_gamma   90.00
#
_symmetry.space_group_name_H-M   'P 1'
#
loop_
_entity.id
_entity.type
_entity.pdbx_description
1 polymer ?
#
loop_
_entity_poly.entity_id
_entity_poly.type
_entity_poly.pdbx_seq_one_letter_code
_entity_poly.pdbx_strand_id
1 'polypeptide(L)'
;MDISERAKVAMERLLPLYENHPQGGMAIDSEKVAEVVRSDPQAVAFGVRKAIDAGFASQIGWGLWLTVAYAFEKQFDDDSLMLVVKAAAARAGEPLPKIKAFFPYGKGNEAKQRKKVILEMAESDVAACDTYRMVTLLRLDTLAPHVREGMSGNCIVTFPADGDSRPVPLIPRIRAFVNKLQASVPHFPLFLDFDPQHGMWMIYFGCLADTGAIKVISGDQFMFDGAHPSVLVVVKSTLRGLRKACEPLQVDWLPCAAAIVRPFEQSTRIDLLRHARTDR
;
A
#
# COMPACT_ATOMS: atom_id res chain seq x y z
N MET A 1 -35.19 5.27 19.06
CA MET A 1 -34.47 5.91 17.94
C MET A 1 -34.74 5.08 16.71
N ASP A 2 -35.40 5.67 15.71
CA ASP A 2 -35.72 4.95 14.48
C ASP A 2 -34.46 4.70 13.62
N ILE A 3 -34.56 3.88 12.56
CA ILE A 3 -33.41 3.54 11.72
C ILE A 3 -32.82 4.75 10.98
N SER A 4 -33.62 5.78 10.71
CA SER A 4 -33.17 7.00 10.04
C SER A 4 -32.36 7.89 10.97
N GLU A 5 -32.80 8.04 12.23
CA GLU A 5 -32.05 8.74 13.27
C GLU A 5 -30.72 8.04 13.59
N ARG A 6 -30.75 6.71 13.72
CA ARG A 6 -29.53 5.90 13.89
C ARG A 6 -28.58 6.04 12.72
N ALA A 7 -29.09 6.01 11.51
CA ALA A 7 -28.28 6.18 10.30
C ALA A 7 -27.66 7.59 10.23
N LYS A 8 -28.41 8.63 10.62
CA LYS A 8 -27.89 9.99 10.72
C LYS A 8 -26.70 10.06 11.69
N VAL A 9 -26.84 9.52 12.90
CA VAL A 9 -25.76 9.46 13.90
C VAL A 9 -24.56 8.66 13.38
N ALA A 10 -24.79 7.54 12.69
CA ALA A 10 -23.73 6.75 12.10
C ALA A 10 -22.99 7.53 11.00
N MET A 11 -23.70 8.25 10.13
CA MET A 11 -23.10 9.08 9.09
C MET A 11 -22.34 10.28 9.68
N GLU A 12 -22.88 10.96 10.69
CA GLU A 12 -22.19 12.04 11.42
C GLU A 12 -20.88 11.57 12.07
N ARG A 13 -20.77 10.29 12.43
CA ARG A 13 -19.54 9.69 12.92
C ARG A 13 -18.58 9.27 11.81
N LEU A 14 -19.09 8.87 10.63
CA LEU A 14 -18.27 8.40 9.50
C LEU A 14 -17.70 9.53 8.65
N LEU A 15 -18.49 10.58 8.39
CA LEU A 15 -18.08 11.67 7.51
C LEU A 15 -16.80 12.39 7.98
N PRO A 16 -16.62 12.74 9.27
CA PRO A 16 -15.42 13.40 9.75
C PRO A 16 -14.17 12.51 9.70
N LEU A 17 -14.34 11.19 9.57
CA LEU A 17 -13.21 10.27 9.41
C LEU A 17 -12.57 10.37 8.03
N TYR A 18 -13.27 10.99 7.06
CA TYR A 18 -12.78 11.27 5.72
C TYR A 18 -12.25 12.71 5.68
N GLU A 19 -10.98 12.89 6.05
CA GLU A 19 -10.37 14.21 6.26
C GLU A 19 -9.26 14.53 5.27
N ASN A 20 -9.01 15.82 5.04
CA ASN A 20 -7.86 16.26 4.25
C ASN A 20 -6.57 15.87 4.98
N HIS A 21 -5.71 15.12 4.30
CA HIS A 21 -4.43 14.74 4.88
C HIS A 21 -3.46 15.93 4.83
N PRO A 22 -2.65 16.19 5.89
CA PRO A 22 -1.69 17.30 5.92
C PRO A 22 -0.63 17.27 4.80
N GLN A 23 -0.47 16.13 4.12
CA GLN A 23 0.47 15.93 3.01
C GLN A 23 -0.22 15.93 1.63
N GLY A 24 -1.50 16.33 1.56
CA GLY A 24 -2.33 16.31 0.35
C GLY A 24 -3.22 15.06 0.24
N GLY A 25 -4.37 15.19 -0.44
CA GLY A 25 -5.34 14.11 -0.62
C GLY A 25 -6.27 13.89 0.58
N MET A 26 -7.04 12.80 0.55
CA MET A 26 -7.99 12.42 1.60
C MET A 26 -7.47 11.22 2.39
N ALA A 27 -7.61 11.23 3.71
CA ALA A 27 -7.25 10.16 4.62
C ALA A 27 -8.51 9.60 5.32
N ILE A 28 -8.44 8.31 5.68
CA ILE A 28 -9.52 7.61 6.39
C ILE A 28 -8.95 6.77 7.50
N ASP A 29 -9.50 6.95 8.70
CA ASP A 29 -9.26 6.06 9.83
C ASP A 29 -10.14 4.80 9.72
N SER A 30 -9.61 3.76 9.07
CA SER A 30 -10.32 2.50 8.83
C SER A 30 -10.71 1.75 10.11
N GLU A 31 -9.98 1.94 11.21
CA GLU A 31 -10.28 1.31 12.49
C GLU A 31 -11.53 1.95 13.11
N LYS A 32 -11.60 3.29 13.11
CA LYS A 32 -12.80 4.01 13.52
C LYS A 32 -13.99 3.72 12.62
N VAL A 33 -13.76 3.58 11.30
CA VAL A 33 -14.83 3.14 10.38
C VAL A 33 -15.34 1.76 10.77
N ALA A 34 -14.44 0.79 11.03
CA ALA A 34 -14.82 -0.55 11.47
C ALA A 34 -15.53 -0.54 12.84
N GLU A 35 -15.13 0.34 13.75
CA GLU A 35 -15.81 0.54 15.04
C GLU A 35 -17.23 1.07 14.85
N VAL A 36 -17.43 2.08 13.99
CA VAL A 36 -18.76 2.62 13.69
C VAL A 36 -19.64 1.54 13.04
N VAL A 37 -19.11 0.82 12.06
CA VAL A 37 -19.78 -0.32 11.39
C VAL A 37 -20.19 -1.39 12.39
N ARG A 38 -19.32 -1.77 13.32
CA ARG A 38 -19.62 -2.76 14.35
C ARG A 38 -20.65 -2.27 15.36
N SER A 39 -20.64 -0.96 15.67
CA SER A 39 -21.54 -0.39 16.67
C SER A 39 -23.00 -0.37 16.21
N ASP A 40 -23.25 -0.20 14.91
CA ASP A 40 -24.62 -0.22 14.37
C ASP A 40 -24.65 -0.56 12.86
N PRO A 41 -24.52 -1.85 12.49
CA PRO A 41 -24.40 -2.27 11.10
C PRO A 41 -25.66 -1.96 10.27
N GLN A 42 -26.84 -2.15 10.84
CA GLN A 42 -28.11 -1.88 10.13
C GLN A 42 -28.25 -0.39 9.80
N ALA A 43 -27.91 0.49 10.74
CA ALA A 43 -27.95 1.93 10.52
C ALA A 43 -26.91 2.39 9.50
N VAL A 44 -25.69 1.81 9.53
CA VAL A 44 -24.64 2.10 8.55
C VAL A 44 -25.07 1.65 7.16
N ALA A 45 -25.56 0.42 7.00
CA ALA A 45 -26.00 -0.09 5.71
C ALA A 45 -27.15 0.76 5.12
N PHE A 46 -28.12 1.13 5.95
CA PHE A 46 -29.22 2.01 5.57
C PHE A 46 -28.73 3.41 5.16
N GLY A 47 -27.84 4.01 5.96
CA GLY A 47 -27.31 5.34 5.72
C GLY A 47 -26.44 5.42 4.46
N VAL A 48 -25.59 4.42 4.21
CA VAL A 48 -24.77 4.33 3.00
C VAL A 48 -25.64 4.23 1.75
N ARG A 49 -26.67 3.36 1.75
CA ARG A 49 -27.60 3.23 0.62
C ARG A 49 -28.33 4.55 0.35
N LYS A 50 -28.86 5.20 1.40
CA LYS A 50 -29.49 6.52 1.30
C LYS A 50 -28.53 7.60 0.75
N ALA A 51 -27.30 7.65 1.22
CA ALA A 51 -26.30 8.62 0.76
C ALA A 51 -25.94 8.42 -0.72
N ILE A 52 -25.83 7.16 -1.15
CA ILE A 52 -25.59 6.79 -2.54
C ILE A 52 -26.79 7.16 -3.43
N ASP A 53 -28.01 6.80 -3.02
CA ASP A 53 -29.22 7.09 -3.78
C ASP A 53 -29.50 8.60 -3.89
N ALA A 54 -29.07 9.38 -2.91
CA ALA A 54 -29.15 10.85 -2.92
C ALA A 54 -28.04 11.55 -3.73
N GLY A 55 -27.11 10.80 -4.35
CA GLY A 55 -25.98 11.36 -5.11
C GLY A 55 -24.90 12.02 -4.24
N PHE A 56 -24.93 11.81 -2.93
CA PHE A 56 -23.95 12.35 -1.98
C PHE A 56 -22.59 11.64 -2.10
N ALA A 57 -22.56 10.49 -2.78
CA ALA A 57 -21.39 9.64 -2.89
C ALA A 57 -20.22 10.27 -3.67
N SER A 58 -20.53 10.99 -4.76
CA SER A 58 -19.53 11.70 -5.56
C SER A 58 -19.04 13.00 -4.90
N GLN A 59 -19.84 13.60 -4.00
CA GLN A 59 -19.48 14.85 -3.31
C GLN A 59 -18.42 14.67 -2.22
N ILE A 60 -18.46 13.54 -1.51
CA ILE A 60 -17.46 13.19 -0.48
C ILE A 60 -16.33 12.35 -1.08
N GLY A 61 -16.55 11.73 -2.25
CA GLY A 61 -15.59 10.84 -2.89
C GLY A 61 -15.78 9.37 -2.46
N TRP A 62 -15.48 8.47 -3.39
CA TRP A 62 -15.69 7.02 -3.25
C TRP A 62 -14.85 6.35 -2.16
N GLY A 63 -13.81 7.01 -1.66
CA GLY A 63 -12.89 6.49 -0.65
C GLY A 63 -13.60 6.05 0.63
N LEU A 64 -14.49 6.90 1.16
CA LEU A 64 -15.26 6.61 2.38
C LEU A 64 -16.20 5.42 2.17
N TRP A 65 -16.99 5.44 1.11
CA TRP A 65 -18.02 4.43 0.85
C TRP A 65 -17.42 3.05 0.61
N LEU A 66 -16.30 2.98 -0.10
CA LEU A 66 -15.56 1.74 -0.26
C LEU A 66 -14.99 1.23 1.07
N THR A 67 -14.46 2.12 1.91
CA THR A 67 -13.92 1.72 3.22
C THR A 67 -15.02 1.20 4.15
N VAL A 68 -16.21 1.83 4.14
CA VAL A 68 -17.37 1.38 4.90
C VAL A 68 -17.90 0.04 4.37
N ALA A 69 -18.07 -0.08 3.05
CA ALA A 69 -18.52 -1.33 2.42
C ALA A 69 -17.55 -2.49 2.69
N TYR A 70 -16.25 -2.22 2.65
CA TYR A 70 -15.21 -3.21 2.94
C TYR A 70 -15.19 -3.62 4.42
N ALA A 71 -15.34 -2.67 5.34
CA ALA A 71 -15.47 -2.98 6.76
C ALA A 71 -16.73 -3.83 7.02
N PHE A 72 -17.82 -3.57 6.32
CA PHE A 72 -19.06 -4.35 6.42
C PHE A 72 -18.88 -5.79 5.94
N GLU A 73 -18.32 -5.96 4.75
CA GLU A 73 -17.98 -7.26 4.17
C GLU A 73 -17.09 -8.07 5.11
N LYS A 74 -16.10 -7.45 5.75
CA LYS A 74 -15.20 -8.16 6.68
C LYS A 74 -15.83 -8.55 8.01
N GLN A 75 -16.70 -7.71 8.59
CA GLN A 75 -17.30 -8.02 9.89
C GLN A 75 -18.48 -8.97 9.81
N PHE A 76 -19.12 -9.07 8.65
CA PHE A 76 -20.38 -9.80 8.51
C PHE A 76 -20.39 -10.80 7.35
N ASP A 77 -19.28 -10.93 6.59
CA ASP A 77 -19.19 -11.75 5.37
C ASP A 77 -20.30 -11.39 4.35
N ASP A 78 -20.61 -10.10 4.27
CA ASP A 78 -21.72 -9.53 3.49
C ASP A 78 -21.21 -8.45 2.51
N ASP A 79 -21.17 -8.78 1.23
CA ASP A 79 -20.70 -7.90 0.16
C ASP A 79 -21.80 -6.98 -0.41
N SER A 80 -23.01 -6.99 0.16
CA SER A 80 -24.16 -6.27 -0.41
C SER A 80 -23.94 -4.76 -0.48
N LEU A 81 -23.20 -4.17 0.46
CA LEU A 81 -22.80 -2.76 0.39
C LEU A 81 -21.72 -2.51 -0.66
N MET A 82 -20.78 -3.46 -0.84
CA MET A 82 -19.74 -3.36 -1.86
C MET A 82 -20.36 -3.36 -3.26
N LEU A 83 -21.35 -4.21 -3.50
CA LEU A 83 -22.10 -4.25 -4.76
C LEU A 83 -22.83 -2.93 -5.03
N VAL A 84 -23.47 -2.35 -4.00
CA VAL A 84 -24.17 -1.06 -4.12
C VAL A 84 -23.20 0.07 -4.47
N VAL A 85 -22.04 0.15 -3.81
CA VAL A 85 -21.01 1.16 -4.08
C VAL A 85 -20.47 1.02 -5.50
N LYS A 86 -20.13 -0.19 -5.94
CA LYS A 86 -19.66 -0.47 -7.31
C LYS A 86 -20.68 -0.10 -8.37
N ALA A 87 -21.94 -0.48 -8.18
CA ALA A 87 -23.01 -0.15 -9.10
C ALA A 87 -23.26 1.36 -9.18
N ALA A 88 -23.14 2.08 -8.05
CA ALA A 88 -23.29 3.53 -8.02
C ALA A 88 -22.16 4.26 -8.77
N ALA A 89 -20.90 3.86 -8.56
CA ALA A 89 -19.76 4.44 -9.26
C ALA A 89 -19.81 4.18 -10.77
N ALA A 90 -20.19 2.96 -11.16
CA ALA A 90 -20.39 2.62 -12.58
C ALA A 90 -21.49 3.48 -13.23
N ARG A 91 -22.60 3.73 -12.54
CA ARG A 91 -23.67 4.64 -13.02
C ARG A 91 -23.20 6.09 -13.14
N ALA A 92 -22.31 6.53 -12.26
CA ALA A 92 -21.72 7.87 -12.30
C ALA A 92 -20.60 8.00 -13.35
N GLY A 93 -20.11 6.90 -13.93
CA GLY A 93 -18.95 6.92 -14.84
C GLY A 93 -17.64 7.28 -14.12
N GLU A 94 -17.61 7.16 -12.79
CA GLU A 94 -16.48 7.57 -11.97
C GLU A 94 -15.61 6.35 -11.61
N PRO A 95 -14.28 6.42 -11.81
CA PRO A 95 -13.40 5.34 -11.42
C PRO A 95 -13.37 5.24 -9.90
N LEU A 96 -13.65 4.05 -9.37
CA LEU A 96 -13.42 3.76 -7.97
C LEU A 96 -11.91 3.90 -7.67
N PRO A 97 -11.53 4.59 -6.58
CA PRO A 97 -10.14 4.62 -6.16
C PRO A 97 -9.67 3.18 -5.94
N LYS A 98 -8.45 2.89 -6.39
CA LYS A 98 -7.82 1.57 -6.22
C LYS A 98 -7.46 1.37 -4.74
N ILE A 99 -8.47 1.14 -3.91
CA ILE A 99 -8.27 0.80 -2.50
C ILE A 99 -7.85 -0.67 -2.44
N LYS A 100 -6.54 -0.92 -2.42
CA LYS A 100 -6.03 -2.19 -1.91
C LYS A 100 -5.99 -2.11 -0.38
N ALA A 101 -7.16 -2.16 0.26
CA ALA A 101 -7.22 -2.30 1.71
C ALA A 101 -7.10 -3.78 2.07
N PHE A 102 -6.08 -4.09 2.85
CA PHE A 102 -5.93 -5.36 3.54
C PHE A 102 -5.56 -5.11 4.98
N PHE A 103 -6.09 -5.97 5.84
CA PHE A 103 -5.67 -6.09 7.22
C PHE A 103 -5.19 -7.52 7.47
N PRO A 104 -4.04 -7.71 8.14
CA PRO A 104 -3.41 -9.00 8.29
C PRO A 104 -4.23 -9.96 9.16
N TYR A 105 -4.09 -11.24 8.83
CA TYR A 105 -4.56 -12.39 9.59
C TYR A 105 -4.41 -12.25 11.11
N GLY A 106 -5.38 -12.85 11.81
CA GLY A 106 -5.30 -13.15 13.22
C GLY A 106 -4.08 -13.99 13.59
N LYS A 107 -3.73 -13.84 14.88
CA LYS A 107 -2.67 -14.52 15.64
C LYS A 107 -1.24 -14.07 15.32
N GLY A 108 -0.82 -13.00 16.00
CA GLY A 108 0.60 -12.71 16.22
C GLY A 108 0.90 -11.26 16.59
N ASN A 109 0.96 -10.98 17.89
CA ASN A 109 1.43 -9.74 18.55
C ASN A 109 0.68 -8.42 18.24
N GLU A 110 -0.30 -8.15 19.10
CA GLU A 110 -1.14 -6.95 19.21
C GLU A 110 -0.42 -5.69 19.76
N ALA A 111 0.90 -5.55 19.58
CA ALA A 111 1.64 -4.37 20.03
C ALA A 111 2.05 -3.49 18.84
N LYS A 112 1.15 -2.57 18.47
CA LYS A 112 1.26 -1.51 17.44
C LYS A 112 0.90 -1.96 16.01
N GLN A 113 -0.40 -1.98 15.68
CA GLN A 113 -0.86 -1.69 14.32
C GLN A 113 -0.44 -0.25 14.00
N ARG A 114 0.72 -0.10 13.34
CA ARG A 114 1.28 1.20 12.96
C ARG A 114 0.49 1.75 11.78
N LYS A 115 0.09 3.04 11.83
CA LYS A 115 -0.53 3.76 10.71
C LYS A 115 0.33 3.58 9.46
N LYS A 116 -0.29 3.18 8.34
CA LYS A 116 0.39 3.08 7.05
C LYS A 116 0.78 4.47 6.55
N VAL A 117 1.97 4.59 5.97
CA VAL A 117 2.51 5.84 5.42
C VAL A 117 2.45 5.75 3.91
N ILE A 118 1.68 6.61 3.25
CA ILE A 118 1.66 6.67 1.79
C ILE A 118 2.73 7.68 1.34
N LEU A 119 3.72 7.20 0.59
CA LEU A 119 4.76 8.03 -0.02
C LEU A 119 4.43 8.21 -1.50
N GLU A 120 3.85 9.36 -1.83
CA GLU A 120 3.59 9.74 -3.20
C GLU A 120 4.84 10.37 -3.84
N MET A 121 5.33 9.74 -4.90
CA MET A 121 6.45 10.26 -5.66
C MET A 121 5.98 11.43 -6.50
N ALA A 122 6.65 12.58 -6.37
CA ALA A 122 6.28 13.77 -7.13
C ALA A 122 6.52 13.52 -8.63
N GLU A 123 5.58 13.98 -9.46
CA GLU A 123 5.68 13.84 -10.91
C GLU A 123 6.95 14.46 -11.47
N SER A 124 7.34 15.64 -10.97
CA SER A 124 8.60 16.29 -11.33
C SER A 124 9.82 15.41 -11.06
N ASP A 125 9.85 14.74 -9.89
CA ASP A 125 10.96 13.89 -9.48
C ASP A 125 11.03 12.63 -10.37
N VAL A 126 9.88 12.01 -10.66
CA VAL A 126 9.81 10.81 -11.50
C VAL A 126 10.15 11.13 -12.96
N ALA A 127 9.65 12.25 -13.48
CA ALA A 127 9.91 12.71 -14.85
C ALA A 127 11.39 13.10 -15.05
N ALA A 128 11.98 13.82 -14.10
CA ALA A 128 13.39 14.20 -14.13
C ALA A 128 14.33 13.06 -13.69
N CYS A 129 13.78 11.94 -13.20
CA CYS A 129 14.53 10.89 -12.53
C CYS A 129 15.41 11.46 -11.40
N ASP A 130 14.89 12.40 -10.60
CA ASP A 130 15.60 13.05 -9.51
C ASP A 130 15.24 12.44 -8.15
N THR A 131 16.21 11.72 -7.57
CA THR A 131 16.04 11.03 -6.29
C THR A 131 16.50 11.86 -5.09
N TYR A 132 16.99 13.09 -5.30
CA TYR A 132 17.60 13.91 -4.26
C TYR A 132 16.69 14.16 -3.06
N ARG A 133 15.41 14.45 -3.31
CA ARG A 133 14.40 14.64 -2.26
C ARG A 133 14.25 13.39 -1.40
N MET A 134 14.13 12.22 -2.02
CA MET A 134 13.99 10.95 -1.31
C MET A 134 15.25 10.57 -0.53
N VAL A 135 16.43 10.79 -1.10
CA VAL A 135 17.70 10.59 -0.40
C VAL A 135 17.73 11.46 0.86
N THR A 136 17.40 12.74 0.74
CA THR A 136 17.40 13.67 1.88
C THR A 136 16.41 13.25 2.97
N LEU A 137 15.21 12.83 2.58
CA LEU A 137 14.15 12.44 3.53
C LEU A 137 14.41 11.10 4.22
N LEU A 138 15.03 10.14 3.52
CA LEU A 138 15.10 8.75 3.98
C LEU A 138 16.49 8.32 4.45
N ARG A 139 17.45 9.25 4.49
CA ARG A 139 18.81 9.01 5.00
C ARG A 139 18.79 8.52 6.45
N LEU A 140 19.27 7.30 6.69
CA LEU A 140 19.19 6.66 8.01
C LEU A 140 20.01 7.35 9.10
N ASP A 141 21.07 8.06 8.72
CA ASP A 141 21.97 8.77 9.63
C ASP A 141 21.35 10.06 10.17
N THR A 142 20.47 10.69 9.40
CA THR A 142 19.79 11.94 9.78
C THR A 142 18.32 11.76 10.14
N LEU A 143 17.71 10.63 9.78
CA LEU A 143 16.31 10.36 10.04
C LEU A 143 16.07 10.11 11.53
N ALA A 144 15.20 10.90 12.14
CA ALA A 144 14.89 10.78 13.56
C ALA A 144 14.39 9.36 13.89
N PRO A 145 14.87 8.72 14.99
CA PRO A 145 14.55 7.32 15.29
C PRO A 145 13.05 7.01 15.36
N HIS A 146 12.25 7.91 15.93
CA HIS A 146 10.79 7.73 16.03
C HIS A 146 10.09 7.77 14.66
N VAL A 147 10.58 8.57 13.71
CA VAL A 147 10.07 8.61 12.33
C VAL A 147 10.47 7.34 11.60
N ARG A 148 11.74 6.94 11.72
CA ARG A 148 12.26 5.68 11.16
C ARG A 148 11.45 4.49 11.64
N GLU A 149 11.17 4.38 12.93
CA GLU A 149 10.35 3.32 13.51
C GLU A 149 8.90 3.36 13.03
N GLY A 150 8.30 4.55 12.90
CA GLY A 150 6.95 4.69 12.34
C GLY A 150 6.85 4.20 10.89
N MET A 151 7.85 4.52 10.07
CA MET A 151 7.87 4.19 8.64
C MET A 151 8.31 2.76 8.35
N SER A 152 9.16 2.15 9.18
CA SER A 152 9.72 0.82 8.93
C SER A 152 8.62 -0.24 8.75
N GLY A 153 8.60 -0.87 7.58
CA GLY A 153 7.61 -1.88 7.19
C GLY A 153 6.18 -1.35 6.97
N ASN A 154 5.98 -0.03 6.89
CA ASN A 154 4.63 0.57 6.82
C ASN A 154 4.44 1.53 5.65
N CYS A 155 5.44 1.70 4.78
CA CYS A 155 5.36 2.60 3.65
C CYS A 155 4.78 1.93 2.41
N ILE A 156 3.71 2.51 1.88
CA ILE A 156 3.16 2.21 0.56
C ILE A 156 3.60 3.34 -0.37
N VAL A 157 4.23 2.99 -1.49
CA VAL A 157 4.71 3.97 -2.47
C VAL A 157 3.73 4.05 -3.63
N THR A 158 3.33 5.27 -3.99
CA THR A 158 2.53 5.55 -5.18
C THR A 158 3.34 6.38 -6.17
N PHE A 159 3.07 6.16 -7.44
CA PHE A 159 3.75 6.84 -8.54
C PHE A 159 2.72 7.49 -9.46
N PRO A 160 3.03 8.67 -10.03
CA PRO A 160 2.17 9.34 -10.99
C PRO A 160 2.20 8.57 -12.30
N ALA A 161 1.02 8.12 -12.73
CA ALA A 161 0.84 7.36 -13.97
C ALA A 161 0.42 8.25 -15.15
N ASP A 162 -0.09 9.45 -14.92
CA ASP A 162 -0.43 10.47 -15.94
C ASP A 162 -1.20 9.92 -17.15
N GLY A 163 -2.19 9.06 -16.88
CA GLY A 163 -3.00 8.41 -17.91
C GLY A 163 -2.35 7.21 -18.62
N ASP A 164 -1.12 6.82 -18.24
CA ASP A 164 -0.47 5.59 -18.70
C ASP A 164 -1.23 4.38 -18.15
N SER A 165 -1.79 3.59 -19.08
CA SER A 165 -2.60 2.42 -18.76
C SER A 165 -1.76 1.19 -18.39
N ARG A 166 -0.44 1.24 -18.58
CA ARG A 166 0.44 0.12 -18.23
C ARG A 166 0.48 -0.07 -16.71
N PRO A 167 0.68 -1.31 -16.24
CA PRO A 167 1.10 -1.57 -14.87
C PRO A 167 2.30 -0.72 -14.47
N VAL A 168 2.31 -0.18 -13.25
CA VAL A 168 3.41 0.64 -12.69
C VAL A 168 4.81 0.06 -12.98
N PRO A 169 5.05 -1.25 -12.77
CA PRO A 169 6.36 -1.87 -13.07
C PRO A 169 6.77 -1.86 -14.53
N LEU A 170 5.87 -1.57 -15.45
CA LEU A 170 6.10 -1.51 -16.91
C LEU A 170 6.21 -0.08 -17.43
N ILE A 171 5.99 0.94 -16.58
CA ILE A 171 6.13 2.35 -16.96
C ILE A 171 7.62 2.73 -16.92
N PRO A 172 8.27 3.05 -18.06
CA PRO A 172 9.74 3.19 -18.12
C PRO A 172 10.32 4.27 -17.20
N ARG A 173 9.65 5.43 -17.08
CA ARG A 173 10.12 6.52 -16.21
C ARG A 173 10.12 6.12 -14.73
N ILE A 174 9.08 5.39 -14.29
CA ILE A 174 8.98 4.90 -12.91
C ILE A 174 10.05 3.84 -12.67
N ARG A 175 10.26 2.91 -13.61
CA ARG A 175 11.35 1.92 -13.51
C ARG A 175 12.70 2.60 -13.36
N ALA A 176 13.01 3.59 -14.21
CA ALA A 176 14.26 4.33 -14.15
C ALA A 176 14.45 5.03 -12.80
N PHE A 177 13.40 5.68 -12.31
CA PHE A 177 13.40 6.33 -11.00
C PHE A 177 13.64 5.33 -9.85
N VAL A 178 12.92 4.21 -9.81
CA VAL A 178 13.09 3.19 -8.77
C VAL A 178 14.49 2.57 -8.81
N ASN A 179 15.04 2.33 -9.99
CA ASN A 179 16.43 1.84 -10.13
C ASN A 179 17.44 2.84 -9.57
N LYS A 180 17.30 4.13 -9.91
CA LYS A 180 18.17 5.19 -9.37
C LYS A 180 17.99 5.37 -7.86
N LEU A 181 16.75 5.24 -7.37
CA LEU A 181 16.43 5.35 -5.96
C LEU A 181 17.07 4.20 -5.18
N GLN A 182 16.99 2.97 -5.69
CA GLN A 182 17.61 1.82 -5.05
C GLN A 182 19.14 1.93 -5.00
N ALA A 183 19.77 2.49 -6.03
CA ALA A 183 21.20 2.76 -6.02
C ALA A 183 21.58 3.85 -5.00
N SER A 184 20.73 4.86 -4.82
CA SER A 184 21.00 6.02 -3.95
C SER A 184 20.60 5.79 -2.48
N VAL A 185 19.59 4.94 -2.24
CA VAL A 185 19.00 4.66 -0.92
C VAL A 185 18.82 3.13 -0.78
N PRO A 186 19.91 2.35 -0.61
CA PRO A 186 19.83 0.88 -0.63
C PRO A 186 19.00 0.27 0.50
N HIS A 187 18.81 1.01 1.60
CA HIS A 187 17.94 0.63 2.72
C HIS A 187 16.48 1.05 2.53
N PHE A 188 16.10 1.64 1.40
CA PHE A 188 14.70 2.00 1.13
C PHE A 188 13.69 0.86 1.38
N PRO A 189 13.99 -0.42 1.05
CA PRO A 189 13.14 -1.55 1.41
C PRO A 189 12.79 -1.66 2.89
N LEU A 190 13.61 -1.13 3.80
CA LEU A 190 13.33 -1.12 5.24
C LEU A 190 11.99 -0.45 5.56
N PHE A 191 11.61 0.56 4.78
CA PHE A 191 10.38 1.31 4.97
C PHE A 191 9.19 0.63 4.29
N LEU A 192 9.42 -0.14 3.23
CA LEU A 192 8.34 -0.67 2.40
C LEU A 192 7.46 -1.69 3.14
N ASP A 193 6.17 -1.57 2.90
CA ASP A 193 5.17 -2.51 3.37
C ASP A 193 5.10 -3.73 2.45
N PHE A 194 5.84 -4.78 2.80
CA PHE A 194 5.88 -6.03 2.04
C PHE A 194 4.71 -6.97 2.33
N ASP A 195 3.64 -6.47 2.92
CA ASP A 195 2.38 -7.20 2.95
C ASP A 195 1.91 -7.52 1.52
N PRO A 196 1.67 -8.81 1.19
CA PRO A 196 1.30 -9.23 -0.16
C PRO A 196 0.09 -8.48 -0.74
N GLN A 197 -0.87 -8.04 0.08
CA GLN A 197 -2.02 -7.32 -0.46
C GLN A 197 -1.74 -5.90 -0.92
N HIS A 198 -0.77 -5.20 -0.35
CA HIS A 198 -0.43 -3.85 -0.83
C HIS A 198 0.40 -3.90 -2.10
N GLY A 199 0.96 -5.07 -2.43
CA GLY A 199 1.63 -5.32 -3.71
C GLY A 199 2.95 -4.55 -3.88
N MET A 200 3.49 -3.97 -2.81
CA MET A 200 4.77 -3.24 -2.85
C MET A 200 5.91 -4.14 -3.27
N TRP A 201 5.88 -5.42 -2.87
CA TRP A 201 6.87 -6.39 -3.33
C TRP A 201 6.91 -6.47 -4.86
N MET A 202 5.76 -6.64 -5.51
CA MET A 202 5.65 -6.70 -6.96
C MET A 202 5.97 -5.37 -7.63
N ILE A 203 5.54 -4.24 -7.04
CA ILE A 203 5.81 -2.91 -7.60
C ILE A 203 7.31 -2.64 -7.58
N TYR A 204 7.93 -2.81 -6.42
CA TYR A 204 9.32 -2.49 -6.20
C TYR A 204 10.26 -3.44 -6.96
N PHE A 205 10.13 -4.76 -6.76
CA PHE A 205 10.99 -5.72 -7.46
C PHE A 205 10.64 -5.86 -8.94
N GLY A 206 9.38 -5.63 -9.34
CA GLY A 206 9.01 -5.58 -10.74
C GLY A 206 9.66 -4.41 -11.49
N CYS A 207 9.78 -3.24 -10.85
CA CYS A 207 10.51 -2.10 -11.42
C CYS A 207 12.01 -2.37 -11.61
N LEU A 208 12.61 -3.16 -10.71
CA LEU A 208 14.04 -3.49 -10.72
C LEU A 208 14.39 -4.66 -11.64
N ALA A 209 13.54 -5.68 -11.71
CA ALA A 209 13.76 -6.87 -12.53
C ALA A 209 13.49 -6.61 -14.01
N ASP A 210 14.02 -7.48 -14.88
CA ASP A 210 13.74 -7.42 -16.32
C ASP A 210 12.23 -7.45 -16.62
N THR A 211 11.81 -6.73 -17.65
CA THR A 211 10.39 -6.71 -18.07
C THR A 211 9.88 -8.10 -18.47
N GLY A 212 10.76 -9.02 -18.87
CA GLY A 212 10.42 -10.42 -19.15
C GLY A 212 9.93 -11.21 -17.93
N ALA A 213 10.18 -10.73 -16.70
CA ALA A 213 9.62 -11.30 -15.48
C ALA A 213 8.15 -10.91 -15.26
N ILE A 214 7.61 -9.98 -16.06
CA ILE A 214 6.24 -9.48 -15.93
C ILE A 214 5.43 -9.95 -17.14
N LYS A 215 4.36 -10.70 -16.89
CA LYS A 215 3.41 -11.13 -17.92
C LYS A 215 2.09 -10.38 -17.75
N VAL A 216 1.73 -9.58 -18.73
CA VAL A 216 0.41 -8.93 -18.78
C VAL A 216 -0.63 -9.99 -19.20
N ILE A 217 -1.68 -10.16 -18.40
CA ILE A 217 -2.80 -11.07 -18.68
C ILE A 217 -3.94 -10.31 -19.37
N SER A 218 -4.31 -9.14 -18.83
CA SER A 218 -5.30 -8.20 -19.38
C SER A 218 -4.88 -6.78 -19.01
N GLY A 219 -5.52 -5.75 -19.58
CA GLY A 219 -5.09 -4.35 -19.47
C GLY A 219 -4.70 -3.88 -18.06
N ASP A 220 -5.36 -4.38 -17.03
CA ASP A 220 -5.14 -4.08 -15.61
C ASP A 220 -4.59 -5.25 -14.77
N GLN A 221 -4.46 -6.45 -15.35
CA GLN A 221 -3.96 -7.64 -14.66
C GLN A 221 -2.60 -8.07 -15.20
N PHE A 222 -1.64 -8.22 -14.31
CA PHE A 222 -0.33 -8.74 -14.63
C PHE A 222 0.11 -9.75 -13.57
N MET A 223 0.86 -10.74 -14.03
CA MET A 223 1.61 -11.66 -13.19
C MET A 223 3.06 -11.24 -13.13
N PHE A 224 3.68 -11.47 -11.99
CA PHE A 224 5.11 -11.29 -11.80
C PHE A 224 5.72 -12.65 -11.45
N ASP A 225 6.61 -13.14 -12.30
CA ASP A 225 7.33 -14.38 -12.09
C ASP A 225 8.45 -14.15 -11.08
N GLY A 226 8.16 -14.43 -9.81
CA GLY A 226 9.15 -14.33 -8.74
C GLY A 226 10.37 -15.25 -8.94
N ALA A 227 10.23 -16.35 -9.68
CA ALA A 227 11.31 -17.29 -9.94
C ALA A 227 12.21 -16.90 -11.12
N HIS A 228 11.84 -15.86 -11.88
CA HIS A 228 12.63 -15.38 -13.01
C HIS A 228 14.06 -15.01 -12.57
N PRO A 229 15.12 -15.37 -13.33
CA PRO A 229 16.51 -15.16 -12.91
C PRO A 229 16.84 -13.71 -12.52
N SER A 230 16.31 -12.73 -13.25
CA SER A 230 16.52 -11.31 -12.96
C SER A 230 15.91 -10.88 -11.61
N VAL A 231 14.80 -11.50 -11.18
CA VAL A 231 14.18 -11.24 -9.88
C VAL A 231 15.08 -11.72 -8.75
N LEU A 232 15.64 -12.93 -8.88
CA LEU A 232 16.58 -13.46 -7.91
C LEU A 232 17.86 -12.61 -7.80
N VAL A 233 18.35 -12.09 -8.93
CA VAL A 233 19.51 -11.18 -8.96
C VAL A 233 19.20 -9.89 -8.20
N VAL A 234 18.06 -9.24 -8.48
CA VAL A 234 17.71 -7.98 -7.80
C VAL A 234 17.43 -8.21 -6.31
N VAL A 235 16.76 -9.30 -5.92
CA VAL A 235 16.55 -9.63 -4.51
C VAL A 235 17.88 -9.81 -3.77
N LYS A 236 18.83 -10.57 -4.33
CA LYS A 236 20.17 -10.72 -3.74
C LYS A 236 20.89 -9.39 -3.61
N SER A 237 20.85 -8.57 -4.65
CA SER A 237 21.47 -7.23 -4.66
C SER A 237 20.84 -6.32 -3.60
N THR A 238 19.51 -6.32 -3.50
CA THR A 238 18.74 -5.55 -2.53
C THR A 238 19.04 -5.97 -1.09
N LEU A 239 19.07 -7.27 -0.80
CA LEU A 239 19.42 -7.77 0.54
C LEU A 239 20.84 -7.37 0.94
N ARG A 240 21.80 -7.43 0.01
CA ARG A 240 23.18 -7.01 0.24
C ARG A 240 23.27 -5.49 0.46
N GLY A 241 22.58 -4.70 -0.34
CA GLY A 241 22.51 -3.24 -0.19
C GLY A 241 21.89 -2.82 1.13
N LEU A 242 20.77 -3.46 1.50
CA LEU A 242 20.09 -3.26 2.78
C LEU A 242 21.01 -3.55 3.97
N ARG A 243 21.69 -4.71 3.97
CA ARG A 243 22.65 -5.06 5.02
C ARG A 243 23.75 -4.00 5.16
N LYS A 244 24.42 -3.67 4.04
CA LYS A 244 25.53 -2.71 4.03
C LYS A 244 25.12 -1.31 4.50
N ALA A 245 23.88 -0.90 4.24
CA ALA A 245 23.36 0.39 4.67
C ALA A 245 22.92 0.39 6.14
N CYS A 246 22.40 -0.72 6.66
CA CYS A 246 21.87 -0.82 8.01
C CYS A 246 22.91 -1.19 9.08
N GLU A 247 23.88 -2.07 8.78
CA GLU A 247 24.87 -2.55 9.75
C GLU A 247 25.72 -1.44 10.40
N PRO A 248 26.28 -0.46 9.66
CA PRO A 248 27.06 0.62 10.25
C PRO A 248 26.26 1.48 11.24
N LEU A 249 24.93 1.51 11.08
CA LEU A 249 24.00 2.30 11.88
C LEU A 249 23.26 1.46 12.93
N GLN A 250 23.65 0.19 13.10
CA GLN A 250 23.05 -0.76 14.06
C GLN A 250 21.52 -0.89 13.91
N VAL A 251 21.02 -0.76 12.68
CA VAL A 251 19.60 -0.95 12.37
C VAL A 251 19.34 -2.43 12.10
N ASP A 252 18.38 -3.02 12.81
CA ASP A 252 17.99 -4.41 12.57
C ASP A 252 17.25 -4.54 11.23
N TRP A 253 17.94 -5.12 10.25
CA TRP A 253 17.47 -5.31 8.89
C TRP A 253 16.89 -6.72 8.65
N LEU A 254 17.06 -7.66 9.59
CA LEU A 254 16.66 -9.06 9.42
C LEU A 254 15.14 -9.23 9.25
N PRO A 255 14.25 -8.52 9.98
CA PRO A 255 12.82 -8.61 9.77
C PRO A 255 12.40 -8.19 8.35
N CYS A 256 13.01 -7.12 7.82
CA CYS A 256 12.78 -6.66 6.45
C CYS A 256 13.28 -7.70 5.43
N ALA A 257 14.48 -8.24 5.62
CA ALA A 257 15.00 -9.31 4.76
C ALA A 257 14.10 -10.54 4.74
N ALA A 258 13.57 -10.96 5.88
CA ALA A 258 12.62 -12.06 5.99
C ALA A 258 11.32 -11.78 5.22
N ALA A 259 10.82 -10.53 5.28
CA ALA A 259 9.65 -10.09 4.52
C ALA A 259 9.90 -10.08 3.01
N ILE A 260 11.07 -9.60 2.57
CA ILE A 260 11.49 -9.59 1.16
C ILE A 260 11.52 -11.00 0.58
N VAL A 261 12.02 -12.00 1.32
CA VAL A 261 12.10 -13.37 0.81
C VAL A 261 10.83 -14.18 1.05
N ARG A 262 9.84 -13.67 1.79
CA ARG A 262 8.62 -14.39 2.14
C ARG A 262 7.89 -15.05 0.94
N PRO A 263 7.84 -14.45 -0.26
CA PRO A 263 7.14 -15.04 -1.40
C PRO A 263 7.78 -16.33 -1.96
N PHE A 264 9.03 -16.65 -1.59
CA PHE A 264 9.75 -17.80 -2.13
C PHE A 264 9.51 -19.08 -1.31
N GLU A 265 9.75 -20.24 -1.93
CA GLU A 265 9.79 -21.52 -1.23
C GLU A 265 10.84 -21.53 -0.11
N GLN A 266 10.66 -22.43 0.87
CA GLN A 266 11.49 -22.46 2.08
C GLN A 266 12.99 -22.64 1.79
N SER A 267 13.34 -23.52 0.85
CA SER A 267 14.73 -23.76 0.41
C SER A 267 15.36 -22.47 -0.13
N THR A 268 14.69 -21.83 -1.09
CA THR A 268 15.11 -20.57 -1.70
C THR A 268 15.22 -19.44 -0.67
N ARG A 269 14.30 -19.34 0.29
CA ARG A 269 14.36 -18.37 1.39
C ARG A 269 15.62 -18.52 2.21
N ILE A 270 15.95 -19.74 2.63
CA ILE A 270 17.14 -20.04 3.42
C ILE A 270 18.40 -19.64 2.65
N ASP A 271 18.46 -19.98 1.36
CA ASP A 271 19.63 -19.69 0.53
C ASP A 271 19.78 -18.17 0.28
N LEU A 272 18.70 -17.44 0.04
CA LEU A 272 18.73 -15.98 -0.13
C LEU A 272 19.16 -15.27 1.16
N LEU A 273 18.65 -15.68 2.32
CA LEU A 273 19.05 -15.10 3.61
C LEU A 273 20.48 -15.47 3.99
N ARG A 274 20.95 -16.68 3.65
CA ARG A 274 22.35 -17.07 3.82
C ARG A 274 23.26 -16.20 2.95
N HIS A 275 22.90 -16.03 1.68
CA HIS A 275 23.63 -15.18 0.73
C HIS A 275 23.71 -13.72 1.21
N ALA A 276 22.62 -13.20 1.78
CA ALA A 276 22.59 -11.84 2.31
C ALA A 276 23.62 -11.61 3.44
N ARG A 277 23.87 -12.63 4.27
CA ARG A 277 24.79 -12.57 5.42
C ARG A 277 26.26 -12.74 5.05
N THR A 278 26.56 -13.19 3.83
CA THR A 278 27.92 -13.39 3.36
C THR A 278 28.38 -12.21 2.50
N ASP A 279 29.67 -11.85 2.58
CA ASP A 279 30.27 -10.82 1.72
C ASP A 279 30.58 -11.31 0.29
N ARG A 280 30.40 -12.60 0.02
CA ARG A 280 30.63 -13.23 -1.28
C ARG A 280 29.43 -13.04 -2.22
#